data_AF-A0A0M9E1G0-F1
#
_entry.id   AF-A0A0M9E1G0-F1
#
_cell.length_a   1.000
_cell.length_b   1.000
_cell.length_c   1.000
_cell.angle_alpha   90.00
_cell.angle_beta   90.00
_cell.angle_gamma   90.00
#
_symmetry.space_group_name_H-M   'P 1'
#
loop_
_entity.id
_entity.type
_entity.pdbx_description
1 polymer ?
#
loop_
_entity_poly.entity_id
_entity_poly.type
_entity_poly.pdbx_seq_one_letter_code
_entity_poly.pdbx_strand_id
1 'polypeptide(L)'
;AFDFPNWEVKEAFLEILMIRFGKIRHYDFSHKTIMKDLSNQRFQLVVNTIQQIFDCIPPMDSHNADFFHYFYYMMIRSACPFGRIIETDDKILLLVEMDHQQFAINFSCIYSVQDLLRQINASRGTLSPDSDVYKIVIHFDTNKRTIDDWDVEMPEPTPVIISKEQINTIQKTKIFIASSKDLSHERKEIVLWASRKNRKLIEQNKYIDLVLWEDLLQSFQGQRVQNYFNQEMLQCDIVIVLFYTQLGEFTREEFELTCRNLNQKNKPDHLFVFFKTTPPEKITKDYIKVLELREQIENSQQIYLLFDTVDSLILQLDRQIELVMS
;
A
#
# COMPACT_ATOMS: atom_id res chain seq x y z
N ALA A 1 -21.09 17.76 17.94
CA ALA A 1 -20.47 18.32 19.16
C ALA A 1 -19.38 19.29 18.72
N PHE A 2 -19.30 20.48 19.32
CA PHE A 2 -18.18 21.39 19.07
C PHE A 2 -16.90 20.69 19.54
N ASP A 3 -15.93 20.57 18.64
CA ASP A 3 -14.66 19.91 18.88
C ASP A 3 -13.80 20.76 19.82
N PHE A 4 -14.02 20.57 21.12
CA PHE A 4 -13.36 21.30 22.19
C PHE A 4 -12.29 20.40 22.84
N PRO A 5 -11.08 20.91 23.12
CA PRO A 5 -10.59 22.23 22.73
C PRO A 5 -10.32 22.35 21.21
N ASN A 6 -10.29 23.59 20.70
CA ASN A 6 -9.98 23.86 19.28
C ASN A 6 -8.53 23.45 18.93
N TRP A 7 -8.23 23.38 17.64
CA TRP A 7 -6.96 22.83 17.16
C TRP A 7 -5.74 23.64 17.62
N GLU A 8 -5.85 24.97 17.73
CA GLU A 8 -4.78 25.84 18.22
C GLU A 8 -4.43 25.54 19.68
N VAL A 9 -5.44 25.31 20.52
CA VAL A 9 -5.23 24.93 21.92
C VAL A 9 -4.63 23.53 22.02
N LYS A 10 -5.04 22.60 21.15
CA LYS A 10 -4.47 21.25 21.11
C LYS A 10 -2.99 21.27 20.76
N GLU A 11 -2.62 22.02 19.72
CA GLU A 11 -1.24 22.18 19.28
C GLU A 11 -0.38 22.87 20.36
N ALA A 12 -0.85 23.99 20.92
CA ALA A 12 -0.12 24.69 21.97
C ALA A 12 0.07 23.83 23.23
N PHE A 13 -0.95 23.04 23.61
CA PHE A 13 -0.84 22.13 24.74
C PHE A 13 0.15 21.01 24.47
N LEU A 14 0.11 20.41 23.27
CA LEU A 14 1.08 19.39 22.86
C LEU A 14 2.51 19.96 22.89
N GLU A 15 2.72 21.16 22.35
CA GLU A 15 4.03 21.84 22.41
C GLU A 15 4.49 22.04 23.86
N ILE A 16 3.61 22.52 24.74
CA ILE A 16 3.93 22.70 26.17
C ILE A 16 4.25 21.35 26.83
N LEU A 17 3.48 20.30 26.55
CA LEU A 17 3.74 18.96 27.07
C LEU A 17 5.13 18.47 26.62
N MET A 18 5.46 18.63 25.35
CA MET A 18 6.73 18.17 24.77
C MET A 18 7.93 18.95 25.30
N ILE A 19 7.82 20.27 25.44
CA ILE A 19 8.88 21.11 26.01
C ILE A 19 9.07 20.80 27.51
N ARG A 20 7.98 20.71 28.28
CA ARG A 20 8.06 20.53 29.74
C ARG A 20 8.40 19.12 30.15
N PHE A 21 7.72 18.13 29.59
CA PHE A 21 7.91 16.73 29.97
C PHE A 21 9.03 16.10 29.15
N GLY A 22 9.08 16.33 27.84
CA GLY A 22 10.10 15.70 26.99
C GLY A 22 11.52 16.24 27.14
N LYS A 23 11.72 17.31 27.92
CA LYS A 23 13.01 17.98 28.14
C LYS A 23 13.69 18.41 26.83
N ILE A 24 12.92 18.65 25.77
CA ILE A 24 13.42 19.13 24.49
C ILE A 24 13.39 20.66 24.50
N ARG A 25 14.47 21.30 24.04
CA ARG A 25 14.58 22.78 24.03
C ARG A 25 13.56 23.43 23.08
N HIS A 26 13.28 22.76 21.95
CA HIS A 26 12.27 23.15 20.96
C HIS A 26 11.62 21.87 20.43
N TYR A 27 10.29 21.80 20.47
CA TYR A 27 9.56 20.73 19.81
C TYR A 27 9.48 21.05 18.32
N ASP A 28 10.09 20.23 17.49
CA ASP A 28 9.88 20.27 16.04
C ASP A 28 8.52 19.61 15.76
N PHE A 29 7.68 20.22 14.93
CA PHE A 29 6.29 19.80 14.68
C PHE A 29 6.23 18.55 13.79
N SER A 30 6.99 17.50 14.13
CA SER A 30 7.14 16.28 13.34
C SER A 30 5.82 15.56 13.11
N HIS A 31 4.86 15.66 14.04
CA HIS A 31 3.53 15.09 13.88
C HIS A 31 2.76 15.66 12.68
N LYS A 32 3.08 16.88 12.22
CA LYS A 32 2.45 17.48 11.03
C LYS A 32 2.76 16.71 9.74
N THR A 33 3.78 15.85 9.72
CA THR A 33 4.04 15.00 8.55
C THR A 33 3.03 13.87 8.42
N ILE A 34 2.35 13.46 9.49
CA ILE A 34 1.44 12.30 9.50
C ILE A 34 0.38 12.39 8.40
N MET A 35 -0.28 13.54 8.24
CA MET A 35 -1.29 13.70 7.18
C MET A 35 -0.70 13.52 5.78
N LYS A 36 0.47 14.12 5.55
CA LYS A 36 1.21 13.97 4.28
C LYS A 36 1.65 12.52 4.07
N ASP A 37 2.11 11.85 5.11
CA ASP A 37 2.58 10.46 5.01
C ASP A 37 1.40 9.51 4.78
N LEU A 38 0.23 9.76 5.40
CA LEU A 38 -1.04 9.07 5.11
C LEU A 38 -1.46 9.25 3.66
N SER A 39 -1.47 10.49 3.15
CA SER A 39 -1.90 10.79 1.77
C SER A 39 -1.01 10.13 0.71
N ASN A 40 0.27 9.94 1.03
CA ASN A 40 1.24 9.24 0.17
C ASN A 40 1.38 7.75 0.54
N GLN A 41 0.46 7.21 1.37
CA GLN A 41 0.42 5.81 1.79
C GLN A 41 1.73 5.29 2.43
N ARG A 42 2.51 6.18 3.04
CA ARG A 42 3.77 5.87 3.74
C ARG A 42 3.48 5.47 5.20
N PHE A 43 2.66 4.43 5.39
CA PHE A 43 2.14 4.03 6.70
C PHE A 43 3.21 3.69 7.73
N GLN A 44 4.32 3.08 7.32
CA GLN A 44 5.46 2.85 8.21
C GLN A 44 6.04 4.17 8.75
N LEU A 45 6.13 5.22 7.93
CA LEU A 45 6.58 6.54 8.40
C LEU A 45 5.57 7.15 9.37
N VAL A 46 4.27 7.00 9.13
CA VAL A 46 3.22 7.42 10.07
C VAL A 46 3.45 6.79 11.44
N VAL A 47 3.60 5.46 11.49
CA VAL A 47 3.84 4.71 12.73
C VAL A 47 5.15 5.10 13.39
N ASN A 48 6.23 5.27 12.61
CA ASN A 48 7.53 5.71 13.12
C ASN A 48 7.45 7.11 13.73
N THR A 49 6.76 8.05 13.08
CA THR A 49 6.55 9.40 13.59
C THR A 49 5.77 9.36 14.90
N ILE A 50 4.71 8.55 15.00
CA ILE A 50 3.95 8.36 16.25
C ILE A 50 4.87 7.83 17.36
N GLN A 51 5.63 6.77 17.09
CA GLN A 51 6.57 6.18 18.06
C GLN A 51 7.61 7.21 18.54
N GLN A 52 8.24 7.93 17.60
CA GLN A 52 9.25 8.95 17.92
C GLN A 52 8.70 10.04 18.86
N ILE A 53 7.43 10.41 18.70
CA ILE A 53 6.79 11.38 19.59
C ILE A 53 6.55 10.76 20.97
N PHE A 54 6.10 9.50 21.06
CA PHE A 54 5.95 8.81 22.35
C PHE A 54 7.28 8.61 23.07
N ASP A 55 8.37 8.35 22.36
CA ASP A 55 9.73 8.20 22.91
C ASP A 55 10.22 9.48 23.60
N CYS A 56 9.74 10.64 23.14
CA CYS A 56 10.06 11.91 23.77
C CYS A 56 9.41 12.09 25.14
N ILE A 57 8.38 11.31 25.49
CA ILE A 57 7.72 11.43 26.79
C ILE A 57 8.63 10.77 27.85
N PRO A 58 8.90 11.39 29.00
CA PRO A 58 9.69 10.76 30.07
C PRO A 58 8.86 9.64 30.72
N PRO A 59 9.47 8.56 31.20
CA PRO A 59 8.74 7.55 31.98
C PRO A 59 8.30 8.14 33.32
N MET A 60 7.02 7.96 33.66
CA MET A 60 6.40 8.37 34.93
C MET A 60 5.45 7.28 35.40
N ASP A 61 5.36 7.04 36.71
CA ASP A 61 4.52 5.99 37.30
C ASP A 61 3.01 6.19 37.01
N SER A 62 2.61 7.42 36.69
CA SER A 62 1.22 7.77 36.36
C SER A 62 0.84 7.50 34.90
N HIS A 63 1.77 7.07 34.03
CA HIS A 63 1.46 6.81 32.62
C HIS A 63 0.78 5.45 32.46
N ASN A 64 -0.54 5.47 32.33
CA ASN A 64 -1.40 4.32 32.06
C ASN A 64 -1.98 4.39 30.62
N ALA A 65 -2.85 3.44 30.26
CA ALA A 65 -3.51 3.42 28.95
C ALA A 65 -4.22 4.74 28.63
N ASP A 66 -5.04 5.25 29.56
CA ASP A 66 -5.78 6.51 29.40
C ASP A 66 -4.84 7.67 29.02
N PHE A 67 -3.70 7.80 29.70
CA PHE A 67 -2.72 8.83 29.39
C PHE A 67 -2.25 8.75 27.94
N PHE A 68 -1.88 7.55 27.46
CA PHE A 68 -1.41 7.36 26.09
C PHE A 68 -2.52 7.55 25.06
N HIS A 69 -3.76 7.18 25.37
CA HIS A 69 -4.92 7.47 24.54
C HIS A 69 -5.15 8.99 24.42
N TYR A 70 -5.21 9.72 25.53
CA TYR A 70 -5.37 11.18 25.48
C TYR A 70 -4.22 11.86 24.74
N PHE A 71 -2.98 11.42 24.96
CA PHE A 71 -1.83 11.95 24.25
C PHE A 71 -1.95 11.68 22.74
N TYR A 72 -2.29 10.45 22.36
CA TYR A 72 -2.53 10.07 20.96
C TYR A 72 -3.63 10.93 20.33
N TYR A 73 -4.76 11.11 21.02
CA TYR A 73 -5.86 11.98 20.59
C TYR A 73 -5.38 13.39 20.27
N MET A 74 -4.61 13.99 21.18
CA MET A 74 -4.10 15.36 21.02
C MET A 74 -3.16 15.48 19.82
N MET A 75 -2.22 14.55 19.71
CA MET A 75 -1.26 14.47 18.60
C MET A 75 -1.99 14.28 17.26
N ILE A 76 -2.90 13.32 17.16
CA ILE A 76 -3.53 12.97 15.90
C ILE A 76 -4.60 13.98 15.47
N ARG A 77 -5.34 14.61 16.40
CA ARG A 77 -6.24 15.74 16.07
C ARG A 77 -5.45 16.96 15.58
N SER A 78 -4.26 17.19 16.12
CA SER A 78 -3.38 18.27 15.63
C SER A 78 -2.82 17.97 14.24
N ALA A 79 -2.42 16.72 14.00
CA ALA A 79 -1.93 16.28 12.68
C ALA A 79 -3.03 16.21 11.62
N CYS A 80 -4.24 15.80 12.01
CA CYS A 80 -5.38 15.55 11.14
C CYS A 80 -6.62 16.34 11.58
N PRO A 81 -6.62 17.68 11.46
CA PRO A 81 -7.66 18.54 12.03
C PRO A 81 -9.06 18.30 11.43
N PHE A 82 -9.15 17.81 10.20
CA PHE A 82 -10.43 17.54 9.53
C PHE A 82 -10.96 16.11 9.74
N GLY A 83 -10.20 15.23 10.40
CA GLY A 83 -10.64 13.86 10.65
C GLY A 83 -11.70 13.75 11.74
N ARG A 84 -12.65 12.84 11.55
CA ARG A 84 -13.69 12.51 12.54
C ARG A 84 -13.14 11.49 13.54
N ILE A 85 -13.29 11.74 14.84
CA ILE A 85 -12.90 10.79 15.89
C ILE A 85 -14.13 10.12 16.51
N ILE A 86 -13.99 8.82 16.76
CA ILE A 86 -14.86 8.01 17.58
C ILE A 86 -14.00 7.46 18.71
N GLU A 87 -14.20 8.02 19.89
CA GLU A 87 -13.44 7.71 21.09
C GLU A 87 -14.28 6.80 22.01
N THR A 88 -13.60 5.82 22.58
CA THR A 88 -14.10 4.97 23.67
C THR A 88 -12.96 4.79 24.66
N ASP A 89 -13.26 4.45 25.92
CA ASP A 89 -12.24 4.30 26.97
C ASP A 89 -11.09 3.36 26.58
N ASP A 90 -11.35 2.37 25.71
CA ASP A 90 -10.37 1.36 25.35
C ASP A 90 -9.64 1.60 24.00
N LYS A 91 -10.11 2.54 23.17
CA LYS A 91 -9.55 2.78 21.82
C LYS A 91 -9.97 4.12 21.22
N ILE A 92 -9.19 4.57 20.25
CA ILE A 92 -9.46 5.76 19.45
C ILE A 92 -9.50 5.37 17.98
N LEU A 93 -10.66 5.55 17.35
CA LEU A 93 -10.82 5.42 15.91
C LEU A 93 -10.87 6.82 15.27
N LEU A 94 -9.87 7.13 14.45
CA LEU A 94 -9.84 8.29 13.59
C LEU A 94 -10.25 7.91 12.16
N LEU A 95 -11.15 8.69 11.58
CA LEU A 95 -11.55 8.59 10.18
C LEU A 95 -11.11 9.86 9.46
N VAL A 96 -10.23 9.73 8.48
CA VAL A 96 -9.77 10.82 7.62
C VAL A 96 -10.25 10.55 6.20
N GLU A 97 -10.94 11.52 5.59
CA GLU A 97 -11.41 11.44 4.21
C GLU A 97 -10.57 12.36 3.33
N MET A 98 -10.07 11.82 2.21
CA MET A 98 -9.26 12.53 1.23
C MET A 98 -9.68 12.08 -0.18
N ASP A 99 -10.41 12.93 -0.90
CA ASP A 99 -10.95 12.63 -2.23
C ASP A 99 -11.69 11.26 -2.30
N HIS A 100 -11.14 10.29 -3.03
CA HIS A 100 -11.67 8.93 -3.18
C HIS A 100 -11.12 7.92 -2.16
N GLN A 101 -10.32 8.38 -1.18
CA GLN A 101 -9.70 7.55 -0.17
C GLN A 101 -10.25 7.88 1.22
N GLN A 102 -10.38 6.85 2.05
CA GLN A 102 -10.71 7.00 3.46
C GLN A 102 -9.69 6.21 4.30
N PHE A 103 -9.14 6.84 5.32
CA PHE A 103 -8.22 6.21 6.27
C PHE A 103 -8.94 6.01 7.61
N ALA A 104 -9.11 4.75 8.01
CA ALA A 104 -9.65 4.37 9.31
C ALA A 104 -8.50 3.90 10.22
N ILE A 105 -8.06 4.77 11.12
CA ILE A 105 -6.91 4.56 12.00
C ILE A 105 -7.42 4.24 13.40
N ASN A 106 -7.19 3.02 13.87
CA ASN A 106 -7.64 2.57 15.18
C ASN A 106 -6.43 2.31 16.08
N PHE A 107 -6.35 3.05 17.18
CA PHE A 107 -5.27 3.00 18.15
C PHE A 107 -5.78 2.47 19.49
N SER A 108 -5.07 1.51 20.08
CA SER A 108 -5.40 1.00 21.42
C SER A 108 -4.17 0.52 22.18
N CYS A 109 -4.20 0.72 23.50
CA CYS A 109 -3.26 0.14 24.44
C CYS A 109 -3.70 -1.21 25.01
N ILE A 110 -4.90 -1.69 24.64
CA ILE A 110 -5.57 -2.83 25.28
C ILE A 110 -5.80 -3.94 24.26
N TYR A 111 -6.33 -3.60 23.09
CA TYR A 111 -6.70 -4.58 22.08
C TYR A 111 -5.53 -4.92 21.17
N SER A 112 -5.45 -6.20 20.80
CA SER A 112 -4.55 -6.67 19.76
C SER A 112 -4.92 -6.09 18.38
N VAL A 113 -3.95 -6.06 17.47
CA VAL A 113 -4.14 -5.71 16.04
C VAL A 113 -5.32 -6.48 15.41
N GLN A 114 -5.43 -7.78 15.70
CA GLN A 114 -6.51 -8.62 15.16
C GLN A 114 -7.89 -8.21 15.70
N ASP A 115 -7.99 -7.88 16.98
CA ASP A 115 -9.25 -7.43 17.57
C ASP A 115 -9.65 -6.06 17.04
N LEU A 116 -8.69 -5.15 16.87
CA LEU A 116 -8.93 -3.83 16.28
C LEU A 116 -9.45 -3.94 14.85
N LEU A 117 -8.87 -4.82 14.01
CA LEU A 117 -9.34 -5.05 12.63
C LEU A 117 -10.78 -5.58 12.61
N ARG A 118 -11.08 -6.60 13.43
CA ARG A 118 -12.46 -7.14 13.53
C ARG A 118 -13.46 -6.05 13.91
N GLN A 119 -13.09 -5.15 14.82
CA GLN A 119 -13.96 -4.06 15.26
C GLN A 119 -14.19 -3.01 14.17
N ILE A 120 -13.16 -2.63 13.39
CA ILE A 120 -13.33 -1.73 12.23
C ILE A 120 -14.29 -2.39 11.22
N ASN A 121 -14.08 -3.67 10.93
CA ASN A 121 -14.88 -4.44 9.97
C ASN A 121 -16.35 -4.63 10.39
N ALA A 122 -16.61 -4.67 11.70
CA ALA A 122 -17.97 -4.69 12.25
C ALA A 122 -18.68 -3.33 12.15
N SER A 123 -17.91 -2.23 12.03
CA SER A 123 -18.42 -0.86 12.03
C SER A 123 -18.83 -0.37 10.63
N ARG A 124 -19.60 -1.19 9.90
CA ARG A 124 -19.93 -0.99 8.47
C ARG A 124 -20.68 0.31 8.15
N GLY A 125 -21.39 0.91 9.11
CA GLY A 125 -22.11 2.18 8.91
C GLY A 125 -21.23 3.43 8.99
N THR A 126 -19.95 3.28 9.32
CA THR A 126 -19.03 4.40 9.59
C THR A 126 -18.09 4.67 8.44
N LEU A 127 -17.93 3.70 7.55
CA LEU A 127 -17.02 3.73 6.41
C LEU A 127 -17.79 4.12 5.15
N SER A 128 -17.14 4.88 4.26
CA SER A 128 -17.73 5.29 2.99
C SER A 128 -17.77 4.09 2.03
N PRO A 129 -18.93 3.72 1.47
CA PRO A 129 -19.04 2.59 0.56
C PRO A 129 -18.40 2.86 -0.82
N ASP A 130 -18.24 4.14 -1.18
CA ASP A 130 -17.74 4.56 -2.50
C ASP A 130 -16.26 4.99 -2.47
N SER A 131 -15.62 4.92 -1.30
CA SER A 131 -14.21 5.28 -1.10
C SER A 131 -13.35 4.04 -0.92
N ASP A 132 -12.10 4.13 -1.35
CA ASP A 132 -11.11 3.10 -1.06
C ASP A 132 -10.66 3.26 0.39
N VAL A 133 -11.07 2.31 1.24
CA VAL A 133 -10.88 2.38 2.69
C VAL A 133 -9.61 1.65 3.12
N TYR A 134 -8.62 2.40 3.59
CA TYR A 134 -7.42 1.89 4.24
C TYR A 134 -7.68 1.75 5.74
N LYS A 135 -7.51 0.56 6.31
CA LYS A 135 -7.75 0.31 7.74
C LYS A 135 -6.42 0.09 8.42
N ILE A 136 -5.99 1.07 9.19
CA ILE A 136 -4.72 1.08 9.90
C ILE A 136 -5.01 0.76 11.36
N VAL A 137 -4.36 -0.24 11.92
CA VAL A 137 -4.54 -0.65 13.31
C VAL A 137 -3.20 -0.60 14.04
N ILE A 138 -3.19 -0.03 15.23
CA ILE A 138 -1.97 0.22 16.01
C ILE A 138 -2.22 -0.25 17.44
N HIS A 139 -1.42 -1.22 17.89
CA HIS A 139 -1.33 -1.59 19.30
C HIS A 139 -0.13 -0.91 19.94
N PHE A 140 -0.33 -0.30 21.11
CA PHE A 140 0.74 0.32 21.88
C PHE A 140 0.89 -0.36 23.24
N ASP A 141 2.03 -1.01 23.47
CA ASP A 141 2.36 -1.63 24.75
C ASP A 141 2.77 -0.54 25.76
N THR A 142 1.94 -0.32 26.77
CA THR A 142 2.18 0.72 27.79
C THR A 142 3.38 0.42 28.69
N ASN A 143 3.72 -0.86 28.89
CA ASN A 143 4.83 -1.26 29.74
C ASN A 143 6.17 -1.04 29.02
N LYS A 144 6.24 -1.45 27.74
CA LYS A 144 7.42 -1.22 26.90
C LYS A 144 7.49 0.22 26.40
N ARG A 145 6.34 0.91 26.35
CA ARG A 145 6.15 2.25 25.76
C ARG A 145 6.47 2.26 24.27
N THR A 146 6.06 1.21 23.56
CA THR A 146 6.33 1.00 22.15
C THR A 146 5.09 0.54 21.40
N ILE A 147 4.96 0.97 20.15
CA ILE A 147 4.12 0.29 19.15
C ILE A 147 4.81 -1.03 18.84
N ASP A 148 4.37 -2.11 19.47
CA ASP A 148 4.96 -3.44 19.30
C ASP A 148 4.27 -4.24 18.18
N ASP A 149 3.06 -3.86 17.78
CA ASP A 149 2.36 -4.44 16.64
C ASP A 149 1.45 -3.41 15.92
N TRP A 150 1.42 -3.48 14.60
CA TRP A 150 0.55 -2.66 13.75
C TRP A 150 0.36 -3.34 12.38
N ASP A 151 -0.77 -3.07 11.73
CA ASP A 151 -1.08 -3.62 10.40
C ASP A 151 -1.94 -2.66 9.58
N VAL A 152 -1.98 -2.87 8.27
CA VAL A 152 -2.83 -2.13 7.33
C VAL A 152 -3.60 -3.11 6.45
N GLU A 153 -4.92 -3.11 6.59
CA GLU A 153 -5.81 -3.74 5.62
C GLU A 153 -6.03 -2.76 4.46
N MET A 154 -5.56 -3.16 3.28
CA MET A 154 -5.69 -2.38 2.05
C MET A 154 -7.16 -2.37 1.58
N PRO A 155 -7.58 -1.37 0.80
CA PRO A 155 -8.90 -1.37 0.18
C PRO A 155 -9.11 -2.62 -0.66
N GLU A 156 -10.28 -3.25 -0.52
CA GLU A 156 -10.68 -4.34 -1.39
C GLU A 156 -11.10 -3.79 -2.76
N PRO A 157 -10.55 -4.31 -3.86
CA PRO A 157 -10.93 -3.87 -5.20
C PRO A 157 -12.40 -4.20 -5.47
N THR A 158 -13.24 -3.19 -5.70
CA THR A 158 -14.62 -3.42 -6.10
C THR A 158 -14.67 -3.94 -7.53
N PRO A 159 -15.24 -5.12 -7.80
CA PRO A 159 -15.35 -5.63 -9.16
C PRO A 159 -16.31 -4.74 -9.97
N VAL A 160 -15.88 -4.35 -11.17
CA VAL A 160 -16.74 -3.61 -12.11
C VAL A 160 -17.67 -4.61 -12.78
N ILE A 161 -18.98 -4.38 -12.64
CA ILE A 161 -19.99 -5.25 -13.24
C ILE A 161 -20.07 -4.95 -14.73
N ILE A 162 -19.67 -5.91 -15.57
CA ILE A 162 -19.87 -5.85 -17.02
C ILE A 162 -21.32 -6.25 -17.31
N SER A 163 -22.08 -5.36 -17.95
CA SER A 163 -23.48 -5.64 -18.29
C SER A 163 -23.60 -6.79 -19.31
N LYS A 164 -24.73 -7.51 -19.30
CA LYS A 164 -24.98 -8.62 -20.25
C LYS A 164 -24.88 -8.19 -21.71
N GLU A 165 -25.23 -6.93 -21.99
CA GLU A 165 -25.16 -6.33 -23.32
C GLU A 165 -23.71 -6.10 -23.75
N GLN A 166 -22.84 -5.69 -22.81
CA GLN A 166 -21.43 -5.41 -23.08
C GLN A 166 -20.53 -6.66 -23.07
N ILE A 167 -20.93 -7.76 -22.43
CA ILE A 167 -20.09 -8.98 -22.30
C ILE A 167 -19.51 -9.45 -23.64
N ASN A 168 -20.28 -9.34 -24.73
CA ASN A 168 -19.87 -9.81 -26.05
C ASN A 168 -19.10 -8.76 -26.87
N THR A 169 -19.18 -7.48 -26.50
CA THR A 169 -18.54 -6.38 -27.23
C THR A 169 -17.33 -5.82 -26.53
N ILE A 170 -17.15 -6.10 -25.23
CA ILE A 170 -16.10 -5.49 -24.42
C ILE A 170 -14.71 -5.91 -24.90
N GLN A 171 -13.86 -4.92 -25.12
CA GLN A 171 -12.47 -5.15 -25.47
C GLN A 171 -11.67 -5.38 -24.19
N LYS A 172 -11.22 -6.61 -23.98
CA LYS A 172 -10.37 -6.97 -22.84
C LYS A 172 -8.90 -6.90 -23.22
N THR A 173 -8.11 -6.28 -22.37
CA THR A 173 -6.65 -6.33 -22.40
C THR A 173 -6.18 -7.16 -21.21
N LYS A 174 -5.65 -8.36 -21.49
CA LYS A 174 -5.12 -9.27 -20.48
C LYS A 174 -3.71 -8.87 -20.08
N ILE A 175 -3.49 -8.69 -18.78
CA ILE A 175 -2.20 -8.27 -18.25
C ILE A 175 -1.73 -9.26 -17.20
N PHE A 176 -0.58 -9.89 -17.43
CA PHE A 176 0.07 -10.75 -16.44
C PHE A 176 1.04 -9.95 -15.58
N ILE A 177 1.03 -10.18 -14.26
CA ILE A 177 1.97 -9.53 -13.34
C ILE A 177 2.92 -10.56 -12.73
N ALA A 178 4.20 -10.42 -13.07
CA ALA A 178 5.30 -11.18 -12.51
C ALA A 178 6.02 -10.34 -11.45
N SER A 179 6.10 -10.82 -10.22
CA SER A 179 6.94 -10.19 -9.19
C SER A 179 7.41 -11.19 -8.14
N SER A 180 8.55 -10.89 -7.51
CA SER A 180 9.01 -11.59 -6.31
C SER A 180 8.11 -11.29 -5.10
N LYS A 181 8.26 -12.08 -4.03
CA LYS A 181 7.41 -12.02 -2.83
C LYS A 181 7.55 -10.73 -2.04
N ASP A 182 8.73 -10.12 -2.06
CA ASP A 182 9.06 -8.83 -1.43
C ASP A 182 8.37 -7.63 -2.10
N LEU A 183 7.60 -7.86 -3.18
CA LEU A 183 6.81 -6.85 -3.89
C LEU A 183 5.30 -7.11 -3.81
N SER A 184 4.85 -7.81 -2.77
CA SER A 184 3.42 -8.12 -2.57
C SER A 184 2.56 -6.86 -2.36
N HIS A 185 3.10 -5.83 -1.72
CA HIS A 185 2.40 -4.55 -1.52
C HIS A 185 2.19 -3.83 -2.85
N GLU A 186 3.24 -3.70 -3.67
CA GLU A 186 3.18 -3.12 -5.01
C GLU A 186 2.17 -3.86 -5.89
N ARG A 187 2.12 -5.19 -5.79
CA ARG A 187 1.16 -5.99 -6.56
C ARG A 187 -0.28 -5.70 -6.16
N LYS A 188 -0.59 -5.62 -4.85
CA LYS A 188 -1.92 -5.24 -4.36
C LYS A 188 -2.33 -3.85 -4.86
N GLU A 189 -1.39 -2.92 -4.90
CA GLU A 189 -1.63 -1.56 -5.41
C GLU A 189 -1.88 -1.53 -6.92
N ILE A 190 -1.22 -2.38 -7.72
CA ILE A 190 -1.55 -2.53 -9.14
C ILE A 190 -2.96 -3.12 -9.32
N VAL A 191 -3.35 -4.09 -8.49
CA VAL A 191 -4.72 -4.65 -8.52
C VAL A 191 -5.77 -3.58 -8.23
N LEU A 192 -5.54 -2.77 -7.19
CA LEU A 192 -6.41 -1.67 -6.84
C LEU A 192 -6.44 -0.60 -7.94
N TRP A 193 -5.30 -0.26 -8.53
CA TRP A 193 -5.21 0.65 -9.68
C TRP A 193 -6.02 0.14 -10.87
N ALA A 194 -5.91 -1.15 -11.24
CA ALA A 194 -6.65 -1.70 -12.38
C ALA A 194 -8.16 -1.69 -12.11
N SER A 195 -8.59 -2.02 -10.88
CA SER A 195 -9.99 -1.90 -10.46
C SER A 195 -10.50 -0.46 -10.62
N ARG A 196 -9.74 0.54 -10.14
CA ARG A 196 -10.06 1.97 -10.29
C ARG A 196 -10.11 2.39 -11.77
N LYS A 197 -9.15 1.96 -12.59
CA LYS A 197 -9.09 2.28 -14.03
C LYS A 197 -10.29 1.66 -14.76
N ASN A 198 -10.68 0.43 -14.42
CA ASN A 198 -11.83 -0.25 -15.00
C ASN A 198 -13.15 0.47 -14.74
N ARG A 199 -13.31 1.20 -13.63
CA ARG A 199 -14.51 2.02 -13.37
C ARG A 199 -14.74 3.06 -14.48
N LYS A 200 -13.66 3.55 -15.12
CA LYS A 200 -13.72 4.50 -16.25
C LYS A 200 -13.70 3.79 -17.61
N LEU A 201 -12.87 2.76 -17.77
CA LEU A 201 -12.73 2.05 -19.04
C LEU A 201 -14.02 1.35 -19.48
N ILE A 202 -14.85 0.91 -18.54
CA ILE A 202 -16.12 0.25 -18.85
C ILE A 202 -17.08 1.14 -19.63
N GLU A 203 -17.05 2.46 -19.39
CA GLU A 203 -17.85 3.45 -20.13
C GLU A 203 -17.40 3.54 -21.60
N GLN A 204 -16.16 3.17 -21.87
CA GLN A 204 -15.54 3.12 -23.20
C GLN A 204 -15.57 1.70 -23.81
N ASN A 205 -16.28 0.76 -23.18
CA ASN A 205 -16.35 -0.64 -23.59
C ASN A 205 -14.95 -1.31 -23.65
N LYS A 206 -14.03 -0.88 -22.78
CA LYS A 206 -12.69 -1.44 -22.57
C LYS A 206 -12.58 -2.01 -21.15
N TYR A 207 -11.68 -2.98 -20.94
CA TYR A 207 -11.46 -3.59 -19.63
C TYR A 207 -10.06 -4.17 -19.49
N ILE A 208 -9.41 -3.90 -18.37
CA ILE A 208 -8.15 -4.53 -17.97
C ILE A 208 -8.46 -5.81 -17.21
N ASP A 209 -8.04 -6.94 -17.76
CA ASP A 209 -8.19 -8.27 -17.18
C ASP A 209 -6.84 -8.69 -16.57
N LEU A 210 -6.65 -8.40 -15.28
CA LEU A 210 -5.41 -8.77 -14.57
C LEU A 210 -5.36 -10.28 -14.33
N VAL A 211 -4.22 -10.89 -14.65
CA VAL A 211 -3.90 -12.28 -14.35
C VAL A 211 -2.83 -12.30 -13.26
N LEU A 212 -3.24 -12.69 -12.05
CA LEU A 212 -2.37 -12.93 -10.90
C LEU A 212 -2.13 -14.43 -10.75
N TRP A 213 -0.89 -14.84 -10.49
CA TRP A 213 -0.62 -16.27 -10.26
C TRP A 213 -1.33 -16.82 -9.02
N GLU A 214 -1.66 -15.96 -8.04
CA GLU A 214 -2.44 -16.38 -6.86
C GLU A 214 -3.84 -16.89 -7.21
N ASP A 215 -4.44 -16.34 -8.27
CA ASP A 215 -5.80 -16.70 -8.71
C ASP A 215 -5.80 -17.89 -9.69
N LEU A 216 -4.63 -18.31 -10.16
CA LEU A 216 -4.48 -19.45 -11.05
C LEU A 216 -4.61 -20.78 -10.30
N LEU A 217 -5.06 -21.82 -11.01
CA LEU A 217 -5.32 -23.13 -10.42
C LEU A 217 -4.06 -23.75 -9.80
N GLN A 218 -4.03 -23.85 -8.47
CA GLN A 218 -2.93 -24.45 -7.70
C GLN A 218 -3.12 -25.96 -7.50
N SER A 219 -3.40 -26.69 -8.58
CA SER A 219 -3.61 -28.15 -8.54
C SER A 219 -2.38 -28.90 -9.01
N PHE A 220 -2.12 -30.07 -8.42
CA PHE A 220 -1.09 -30.97 -8.91
C PHE A 220 -1.53 -31.59 -10.25
N GLN A 221 -0.95 -31.12 -11.35
CA GLN A 221 -1.31 -31.55 -12.71
C GLN A 221 -0.30 -32.53 -13.33
N GLY A 222 0.62 -33.08 -12.53
CA GLY A 222 1.67 -33.99 -13.02
C GLY A 222 2.79 -33.30 -13.84
N GLN A 223 2.78 -31.96 -13.93
CA GLN A 223 3.85 -31.13 -14.49
C GLN A 223 4.29 -30.05 -13.49
N ARG A 224 5.41 -29.37 -13.75
CA ARG A 224 5.84 -28.21 -12.95
C ARG A 224 4.77 -27.11 -13.09
N VAL A 225 4.21 -26.66 -11.96
CA VAL A 225 3.15 -25.63 -11.93
C VAL A 225 3.55 -24.35 -12.68
N GLN A 226 4.85 -24.02 -12.68
CA GLN A 226 5.37 -22.89 -13.44
C GLN A 226 5.11 -23.00 -14.95
N ASN A 227 5.08 -24.21 -15.52
CA ASN A 227 4.77 -24.37 -16.94
C ASN A 227 3.35 -23.91 -17.27
N TYR A 228 2.41 -24.16 -16.37
CA TYR A 228 1.03 -23.69 -16.49
C TYR A 228 0.95 -22.16 -16.38
N PHE A 229 1.63 -21.56 -15.39
CA PHE A 229 1.68 -20.10 -15.25
C PHE A 229 2.31 -19.42 -16.47
N ASN A 230 3.40 -19.99 -17.00
CA ASN A 230 4.02 -19.53 -18.22
C ASN A 230 3.06 -19.62 -19.42
N GLN A 231 2.25 -20.68 -19.52
CA GLN A 231 1.25 -20.81 -20.59
C GLN A 231 0.14 -19.76 -20.49
N GLU A 232 -0.33 -19.44 -19.28
CA GLU A 232 -1.32 -18.37 -19.06
C GLU A 232 -0.72 -16.99 -19.36
N MET A 233 0.51 -16.73 -18.91
CA MET A 233 1.25 -15.51 -19.21
C MET A 233 1.39 -15.29 -20.72
N LEU A 234 1.74 -16.32 -21.49
CA LEU A 234 1.91 -16.22 -22.94
C LEU A 234 0.60 -16.00 -23.71
N GLN A 235 -0.57 -16.13 -23.08
CA GLN A 235 -1.86 -15.77 -23.67
C GLN A 235 -2.27 -14.32 -23.40
N CYS A 236 -1.54 -13.63 -22.51
CA CYS A 236 -1.81 -12.24 -22.16
C CYS A 236 -1.32 -11.28 -23.25
N ASP A 237 -1.90 -10.09 -23.31
CA ASP A 237 -1.53 -9.03 -24.26
C ASP A 237 -0.31 -8.26 -23.74
N ILE A 238 -0.22 -8.09 -22.42
CA ILE A 238 0.83 -7.33 -21.75
C ILE A 238 1.40 -8.18 -20.61
N VAL A 239 2.72 -8.14 -20.43
CA VAL A 239 3.40 -8.66 -19.24
C VAL A 239 4.07 -7.50 -18.50
N ILE A 240 3.83 -7.41 -17.20
CA ILE A 240 4.51 -6.49 -16.29
C ILE A 240 5.41 -7.32 -15.39
N VAL A 241 6.70 -6.97 -15.32
CA VAL A 241 7.67 -7.63 -14.45
C VAL A 241 8.24 -6.61 -13.47
N LEU A 242 8.15 -6.91 -12.18
CA LEU A 242 8.69 -6.08 -11.11
C LEU A 242 9.87 -6.79 -10.42
N PHE A 243 10.98 -6.08 -10.25
CA PHE A 243 12.17 -6.57 -9.55
C PHE A 243 12.56 -5.64 -8.38
N TYR A 244 13.02 -6.24 -7.27
CA TYR A 244 13.59 -5.51 -6.15
C TYR A 244 14.80 -6.23 -5.52
N THR A 245 14.66 -6.83 -4.33
CA THR A 245 15.80 -7.45 -3.63
C THR A 245 16.01 -8.90 -4.01
N GLN A 246 14.94 -9.53 -4.50
CA GLN A 246 14.93 -10.91 -4.94
C GLN A 246 14.69 -10.94 -6.44
N LEU A 247 15.51 -11.71 -7.15
CA LEU A 247 15.31 -11.91 -8.58
C LEU A 247 14.08 -12.80 -8.84
N GLY A 248 13.88 -13.81 -7.99
CA GLY A 248 12.86 -14.85 -8.18
C GLY A 248 13.18 -15.73 -9.39
N GLU A 249 13.47 -17.02 -9.17
CA GLU A 249 13.79 -17.93 -10.29
C GLU A 249 12.65 -18.00 -11.30
N PHE A 250 11.40 -17.99 -10.83
CA PHE A 250 10.20 -17.97 -11.65
C PHE A 250 10.00 -16.63 -12.38
N THR A 251 10.12 -15.50 -11.68
CA THR A 251 10.00 -14.15 -12.27
C THR A 251 11.03 -13.91 -13.37
N ARG A 252 12.26 -14.42 -13.19
CA ARG A 252 13.29 -14.40 -14.23
C ARG A 252 12.91 -15.27 -15.43
N GLU A 253 12.42 -16.48 -15.19
CA GLU A 253 11.96 -17.39 -16.24
C GLU A 253 10.84 -16.76 -17.08
N GLU A 254 9.88 -16.11 -16.43
CA GLU A 254 8.77 -15.36 -17.03
C GLU A 254 9.28 -14.20 -17.90
N PHE A 255 10.23 -13.41 -17.39
CA PHE A 255 10.90 -12.34 -18.14
C PHE A 255 11.63 -12.87 -19.39
N GLU A 256 12.48 -13.87 -19.23
CA GLU A 256 13.29 -14.43 -20.33
C GLU A 256 12.40 -15.11 -21.39
N LEU A 257 11.33 -15.79 -20.97
CA LEU A 257 10.35 -16.37 -21.89
C LEU A 257 9.58 -15.28 -22.66
N THR A 258 9.17 -14.22 -21.98
CA THR A 258 8.47 -13.10 -22.61
C THR A 258 9.35 -12.40 -23.65
N CYS A 259 10.61 -12.09 -23.32
CA CYS A 259 11.58 -11.52 -24.25
C CYS A 259 11.76 -12.38 -25.52
N ARG A 260 11.84 -13.71 -25.34
CA ARG A 260 11.95 -14.64 -26.48
C ARG A 260 10.71 -14.61 -27.38
N ASN A 261 9.51 -14.57 -26.80
CA ASN A 261 8.26 -14.53 -27.55
C ASN A 261 8.06 -13.21 -28.31
N LEU A 262 8.39 -12.08 -27.69
CA LEU A 262 8.35 -10.76 -28.33
C LEU A 262 9.25 -10.71 -29.58
N ASN A 263 10.46 -11.27 -29.49
CA ASN A 263 11.39 -11.36 -30.63
C ASN A 263 10.83 -12.22 -31.78
N GLN A 264 9.93 -13.15 -31.48
CA GLN A 264 9.25 -14.00 -32.46
C GLN A 264 7.92 -13.39 -32.95
N LYS A 265 7.54 -12.19 -32.48
CA LYS A 265 6.25 -11.54 -32.74
C LYS A 265 5.05 -12.40 -32.29
N ASN A 266 5.26 -13.19 -31.24
CA ASN A 266 4.21 -13.93 -30.55
C ASN A 266 3.79 -13.16 -29.30
N LYS A 267 2.58 -13.45 -28.78
CA LYS A 267 2.14 -12.89 -27.50
C LYS A 267 3.13 -13.19 -26.37
N PRO A 268 3.26 -12.28 -25.38
CA PRO A 268 2.55 -10.99 -25.26
C PRO A 268 3.04 -9.94 -26.26
N ASP A 269 2.23 -8.90 -26.52
CA ASP A 269 2.56 -7.81 -27.46
C ASP A 269 3.46 -6.75 -26.81
N HIS A 270 3.39 -6.62 -25.49
CA HIS A 270 4.19 -5.66 -24.72
C HIS A 270 4.77 -6.28 -23.44
N LEU A 271 5.99 -5.85 -23.11
CA LEU A 271 6.67 -6.16 -21.85
C LEU A 271 7.09 -4.85 -21.19
N PHE A 272 6.63 -4.64 -19.96
CA PHE A 272 7.09 -3.54 -19.10
C PHE A 272 7.87 -4.07 -17.92
N VAL A 273 9.12 -3.60 -17.77
CA VAL A 273 10.01 -4.03 -16.70
C VAL A 273 10.25 -2.87 -15.75
N PHE A 274 10.06 -3.10 -14.45
CA PHE A 274 10.24 -2.10 -13.41
C PHE A 274 11.25 -2.59 -12.37
N PHE A 275 12.15 -1.70 -11.95
CA PHE A 275 13.07 -1.95 -10.85
C PHE A 275 12.82 -0.97 -9.71
N LYS A 276 12.64 -1.50 -8.50
CA LYS A 276 12.56 -0.69 -7.28
C LYS A 276 13.96 -0.20 -6.89
N THR A 277 14.10 1.09 -6.61
CA THR A 277 15.39 1.74 -6.35
C THR A 277 15.66 2.08 -4.89
N THR A 278 14.68 1.89 -4.01
CA THR A 278 14.89 2.09 -2.57
C THR A 278 16.01 1.20 -2.05
N PRO A 279 17.00 1.74 -1.30
CA PRO A 279 18.09 0.94 -0.79
C PRO A 279 17.59 -0.26 0.03
N PRO A 280 18.05 -1.49 -0.25
CA PRO A 280 17.71 -2.63 0.58
C PRO A 280 18.39 -2.52 1.94
N GLU A 281 17.75 -3.04 2.99
CA GLU A 281 18.34 -3.11 4.34
C GLU A 281 19.64 -3.91 4.36
N LYS A 282 19.73 -4.93 3.50
CA LYS A 282 20.90 -5.79 3.34
C LYS A 282 21.15 -6.11 1.88
N ILE A 283 22.40 -5.96 1.45
CA ILE A 283 22.86 -6.41 0.14
C ILE A 283 22.99 -7.93 0.17
N THR A 284 22.20 -8.62 -0.65
CA THR A 284 22.21 -10.07 -0.80
C THR A 284 22.79 -10.48 -2.14
N LYS A 285 23.13 -11.77 -2.30
CA LYS A 285 23.54 -12.32 -3.60
C LYS A 285 22.43 -12.19 -4.65
N ASP A 286 21.17 -12.31 -4.27
CA ASP A 286 20.06 -12.17 -5.21
C ASP A 286 19.87 -10.72 -5.65
N TYR A 287 20.11 -9.75 -4.76
CA TYR A 287 20.12 -8.34 -5.14
C TYR A 287 21.21 -8.03 -6.17
N ILE A 288 22.41 -8.62 -6.02
CA ILE A 288 23.47 -8.49 -7.03
C ILE A 288 23.01 -9.03 -8.39
N LYS A 289 22.33 -10.19 -8.44
CA LYS A 289 21.78 -10.72 -9.70
C LYS A 289 20.71 -9.81 -10.31
N VAL A 290 19.92 -9.10 -9.50
CA VAL A 290 18.97 -8.09 -10.01
C VAL A 290 19.71 -6.94 -10.69
N LEU A 291 20.82 -6.48 -10.10
CA LEU A 291 21.67 -5.46 -10.71
C LEU A 291 22.34 -5.95 -12.01
N GLU A 292 22.82 -7.20 -12.03
CA GLU A 292 23.35 -7.83 -13.24
C GLU A 292 22.30 -7.93 -14.35
N LEU A 293 21.05 -8.30 -14.01
CA LEU A 293 19.96 -8.34 -14.98
C LEU A 293 19.67 -6.95 -15.55
N ARG A 294 19.66 -5.92 -14.69
CA ARG A 294 19.47 -4.53 -15.12
C ARG A 294 20.55 -4.11 -16.12
N GLU A 295 21.82 -4.40 -15.83
CA GLU A 295 22.94 -4.13 -16.73
C GLU A 295 22.82 -4.92 -18.05
N GLN A 296 22.35 -6.17 -18.01
CA GLN A 296 22.08 -6.97 -19.21
C GLN A 296 21.01 -6.32 -20.11
N ILE A 297 19.93 -5.79 -19.52
CA ILE A 297 18.88 -5.09 -20.27
C ILE A 297 19.45 -3.84 -20.94
N GLU A 298 20.26 -3.04 -20.24
CA GLU A 298 20.95 -1.86 -20.80
C GLU A 298 21.88 -2.22 -21.95
N ASN A 299 22.71 -3.24 -21.77
CA ASN A 299 23.64 -3.72 -22.79
C ASN A 299 22.92 -4.25 -24.03
N SER A 300 21.69 -4.74 -23.87
CA SER A 300 20.82 -5.14 -24.98
C SER A 300 20.05 -3.98 -25.64
N GLN A 301 20.33 -2.74 -25.22
CA GLN A 301 19.67 -1.50 -25.68
C GLN A 301 18.14 -1.52 -25.47
N GLN A 302 17.68 -2.29 -24.49
CA GLN A 302 16.26 -2.33 -24.09
C GLN A 302 16.00 -1.36 -22.94
N ILE A 303 14.73 -0.99 -22.75
CA ILE A 303 14.31 0.00 -21.76
C ILE A 303 13.66 -0.71 -20.57
N TYR A 304 13.94 -0.20 -19.38
CA TYR A 304 13.20 -0.51 -18.15
C TYR A 304 12.84 0.80 -17.44
N LEU A 305 11.93 0.70 -16.47
CA LEU A 305 11.45 1.81 -15.66
C LEU A 305 11.94 1.67 -14.22
N LEU A 306 12.09 2.80 -13.53
CA LEU A 306 12.57 2.86 -12.14
C LEU A 306 11.49 3.45 -11.26
N PHE A 307 11.32 2.90 -10.07
CA PHE A 307 10.40 3.46 -9.07
C PHE A 307 10.99 3.35 -7.66
N ASP A 308 10.67 4.31 -6.81
CA ASP A 308 11.07 4.37 -5.40
C ASP A 308 9.86 4.29 -4.46
N THR A 309 8.67 4.55 -4.99
CA THR A 309 7.40 4.63 -4.28
C THR A 309 6.32 3.95 -5.12
N VAL A 310 5.26 3.49 -4.46
CA VAL A 310 4.09 2.93 -5.17
C VAL A 310 3.49 3.99 -6.10
N ASP A 311 3.39 5.24 -5.67
CA ASP A 311 2.84 6.31 -6.49
C ASP A 311 3.64 6.50 -7.79
N SER A 312 4.98 6.45 -7.72
CA SER A 312 5.82 6.57 -8.93
C SER A 312 5.72 5.33 -9.83
N LEU A 313 5.52 4.13 -9.25
CA LEU A 313 5.22 2.91 -9.99
C LEU A 313 3.88 3.03 -10.74
N ILE A 314 2.80 3.36 -10.03
CA ILE A 314 1.45 3.44 -10.59
C ILE A 314 1.37 4.54 -11.65
N LEU A 315 1.96 5.72 -11.42
CA LEU A 315 1.98 6.80 -12.40
C LEU A 315 2.67 6.40 -13.71
N GLN A 316 3.81 5.71 -13.61
CA GLN A 316 4.55 5.27 -14.80
C GLN A 316 3.81 4.15 -15.52
N LEU A 317 3.27 3.18 -14.78
CA LEU A 317 2.46 2.11 -15.35
C LEU A 317 1.24 2.67 -16.08
N ASP A 318 0.50 3.58 -15.45
CA ASP A 318 -0.71 4.19 -16.02
C ASP A 318 -0.43 4.84 -17.38
N ARG A 319 0.67 5.61 -17.48
CA ARG A 319 1.11 6.22 -18.74
C ARG A 319 1.43 5.20 -19.82
N GLN A 320 2.11 4.10 -19.49
CA GLN A 320 2.44 3.06 -20.46
C GLN A 320 1.18 2.34 -20.95
N ILE A 321 0.26 2.03 -20.04
CA ILE A 321 -1.00 1.36 -20.38
C ILE A 321 -1.88 2.28 -21.23
N GLU A 322 -1.92 3.58 -20.96
CA GLU A 322 -2.62 4.55 -21.82
C GLU A 322 -2.08 4.58 -23.25
N LEU A 323 -0.76 4.50 -23.44
CA LEU A 323 -0.15 4.46 -24.78
C LEU A 323 -0.48 3.18 -25.56
N VAL A 324 -0.63 2.06 -24.87
CA VAL A 324 -0.95 0.77 -25.51
C VAL A 324 -2.45 0.62 -25.75
N MET A 325 -3.28 1.17 -24.86
CA MET A 325 -4.74 1.04 -24.94
C MET A 325 -5.42 2.19 -25.70
N SER A 326 -4.70 3.26 -26.08
CA SER A 326 -5.22 4.34 -26.93
C SER A 326 -5.59 3.80 -28.30
#